data_AF-A0A5N6F5H9-F1
#
_entry.id   AF-A0A5N6F5H9-F1
#
_cell.length_a   1.000
_cell.length_b   1.000
_cell.length_c   1.000
_cell.angle_alpha   90.00
_cell.angle_beta   90.00
_cell.angle_gamma   90.00
#
_symmetry.space_group_name_H-M   'P 1'
#
loop_
_entity.id
_entity.type
_entity.pdbx_description
1 polymer ?
#
loop_
_entity_poly.entity_id
_entity_poly.type
_entity_poly.pdbx_seq_one_letter_code
_entity_poly.pdbx_strand_id
1 'polypeptide(L)'
;MHYGHDHPHNHLIQDQAALGIDTHFIYSTDLVTQARRWLQYARLTLYRWVLQNWHVLSNNPMSVNQAFMLATRNGGLALRRPDLGVIAKGAKADIVVWDGMSPGMLGWDDPVAAVILHSNVGDIKHVLVDGKFVKQDRKLTVENYSSIQQRFLVTARKVQAEWKKRPYPVLKGKYSLSDYRYETVPYADTVRGDGNGYRNQYL
;
A
#
# COMPACT_ATOMS: atom_id res chain seq x y z
N MET A 1 -5.61 8.17 -4.94
CA MET A 1 -6.25 6.83 -4.96
C MET A 1 -7.03 6.51 -3.69
N HIS A 2 -6.56 6.90 -2.49
CA HIS A 2 -7.29 6.65 -1.24
C HIS A 2 -7.87 7.95 -0.67
N TYR A 3 -8.91 7.86 0.17
CA TYR A 3 -9.65 9.00 0.73
C TYR A 3 -10.39 9.90 -0.27
N GLY A 4 -10.51 9.50 -1.54
CA GLY A 4 -11.00 10.41 -2.58
C GLY A 4 -10.02 11.55 -2.91
N HIS A 5 -8.84 11.56 -2.30
CA HIS A 5 -7.73 12.42 -2.68
C HIS A 5 -7.02 11.77 -3.87
N ASP A 6 -7.30 12.31 -5.06
CA ASP A 6 -6.51 11.96 -6.23
C ASP A 6 -5.31 12.89 -6.36
N HIS A 7 -4.23 12.34 -6.91
CA HIS A 7 -2.99 13.07 -7.15
C HIS A 7 -2.51 12.76 -8.57
N PRO A 8 -3.21 13.29 -9.58
CA PRO A 8 -3.03 12.87 -10.98
C PRO A 8 -1.62 13.08 -11.50
N HIS A 9 -0.87 14.01 -10.89
CA HIS A 9 0.44 14.45 -11.37
C HIS A 9 1.62 14.00 -10.50
N ASN A 10 1.41 13.25 -9.42
CA ASN A 10 2.50 12.87 -8.51
C ASN A 10 3.57 11.98 -9.18
N HIS A 11 3.23 11.32 -10.28
CA HIS A 11 4.18 10.56 -11.08
C HIS A 11 5.28 11.44 -11.73
N LEU A 12 5.08 12.77 -11.80
CA LEU A 12 6.03 13.73 -12.36
C LEU A 12 7.14 14.17 -11.38
N ILE A 13 6.99 13.89 -10.09
CA ILE A 13 7.94 14.34 -9.03
C ILE A 13 8.56 13.15 -8.28
N GLN A 14 8.62 11.98 -8.92
CA GLN A 14 9.07 10.74 -8.27
C GLN A 14 10.55 10.76 -7.85
N ASP A 15 11.36 11.64 -8.44
CA ASP A 15 12.74 11.91 -8.06
C ASP A 15 12.88 12.54 -6.66
N GLN A 16 11.80 13.11 -6.13
CA GLN A 16 11.73 13.73 -4.81
C GLN A 16 10.60 13.16 -3.93
N ALA A 17 10.10 11.96 -4.27
CA ALA A 17 8.99 11.32 -3.56
C ALA A 17 9.40 10.00 -2.90
N ALA A 18 8.60 9.60 -1.92
CA ALA A 18 8.63 8.28 -1.28
C ALA A 18 7.21 7.76 -1.11
N LEU A 19 7.05 6.45 -0.93
CA LEU A 19 5.75 5.85 -0.67
C LEU A 19 5.45 5.75 0.83
N GLY A 20 4.22 6.11 1.17
CA GLY A 20 3.63 5.91 2.48
C GLY A 20 2.32 5.15 2.37
N ILE A 21 1.90 4.53 3.47
CA ILE A 21 0.64 3.77 3.54
C ILE A 21 -0.51 4.67 3.99
N ASP A 22 -0.22 5.79 4.66
CA ASP A 22 -1.23 6.56 5.38
C ASP A 22 -1.92 5.64 6.43
N THR A 23 -3.19 5.81 6.78
CA THR A 23 -3.91 4.90 7.71
C THR A 23 -4.38 3.60 7.03
N HIS A 24 -5.23 2.78 7.67
CA HIS A 24 -5.44 1.37 7.25
C HIS A 24 -6.87 0.83 7.30
N PHE A 25 -7.90 1.66 7.15
CA PHE A 25 -9.30 1.21 7.26
C PHE A 25 -10.00 0.92 5.92
N ILE A 26 -9.41 1.30 4.78
CA ILE A 26 -9.94 1.04 3.42
C ILE A 26 -8.95 0.32 2.48
N TYR A 27 -7.79 -0.11 2.97
CA TYR A 27 -6.77 -0.84 2.20
C TYR A 27 -5.72 -1.49 3.12
N SER A 28 -4.83 -2.31 2.53
CA SER A 28 -3.80 -3.08 3.26
C SER A 28 -2.68 -2.22 3.85
N THR A 29 -2.14 -2.69 4.98
CA THR A 29 -1.10 -2.04 5.80
C THR A 29 0.33 -2.28 5.32
N ASP A 30 0.55 -2.71 4.08
CA ASP A 30 1.87 -3.11 3.60
C ASP A 30 2.42 -2.31 2.42
N LEU A 31 3.71 -1.95 2.52
CA LEU A 31 4.41 -1.13 1.54
C LEU A 31 4.54 -1.82 0.18
N VAL A 32 4.65 -3.15 0.12
CA VAL A 32 4.81 -3.86 -1.17
C VAL A 32 3.54 -3.75 -2.01
N THR A 33 2.36 -3.88 -1.39
CA THR A 33 1.09 -3.68 -2.07
C THR A 33 0.92 -2.22 -2.48
N GLN A 34 1.33 -1.25 -1.64
CA GLN A 34 1.31 0.17 -2.05
C GLN A 34 2.22 0.42 -3.25
N ALA A 35 3.45 -0.10 -3.23
CA ALA A 35 4.42 0.04 -4.32
C ALA A 35 3.93 -0.60 -5.62
N ARG A 36 3.35 -1.80 -5.55
CA ARG A 36 2.73 -2.47 -6.69
C ARG A 36 1.59 -1.67 -7.27
N ARG A 37 0.69 -1.14 -6.42
CA ARG A 37 -0.43 -0.33 -6.87
C ARG A 37 0.04 0.99 -7.48
N TRP A 38 1.04 1.63 -6.89
CA TRP A 38 1.63 2.84 -7.45
C TRP A 38 2.28 2.59 -8.82
N LEU A 39 3.06 1.51 -8.96
CA LEU A 39 3.66 1.09 -10.22
C LEU A 39 2.60 0.93 -11.31
N GLN A 40 1.52 0.20 -11.02
CA GLN A 40 0.46 -0.05 -11.99
C GLN A 40 -0.37 1.22 -12.28
N TYR A 41 -0.57 2.08 -11.29
CA TYR A 41 -1.20 3.39 -11.47
C TYR A 41 -0.37 4.28 -12.41
N ALA A 42 0.93 4.47 -12.13
CA ALA A 42 1.80 5.31 -12.96
C ALA A 42 1.87 4.81 -14.40
N ARG A 43 1.99 3.48 -14.59
CA ARG A 43 1.91 2.84 -15.91
C ARG A 43 0.59 3.15 -16.59
N LEU A 44 -0.54 2.88 -15.94
CA LEU A 44 -1.87 3.12 -16.52
C LEU A 44 -2.08 4.59 -16.90
N THR A 45 -1.66 5.52 -16.06
CA THR A 45 -1.78 6.96 -16.32
C THR A 45 -1.03 7.37 -17.58
N LEU A 46 0.24 6.97 -17.70
CA LEU A 46 1.07 7.31 -18.86
C LEU A 46 0.65 6.54 -20.12
N TYR A 47 0.18 5.31 -19.97
CA TYR A 47 -0.38 4.54 -21.07
C TYR A 47 -1.66 5.17 -21.62
N ARG A 48 -2.57 5.63 -20.75
CA ARG A 48 -3.79 6.33 -21.16
C ARG A 48 -3.48 7.59 -21.96
N TRP A 49 -2.46 8.35 -21.56
CA TRP A 49 -2.04 9.54 -22.30
C TRP A 49 -1.65 9.21 -23.76
N VAL A 50 -0.91 8.13 -24.00
CA VAL A 50 -0.56 7.69 -25.36
C VAL A 50 -1.79 7.18 -26.11
N LEU A 51 -2.60 6.34 -25.49
CA LEU A 51 -3.77 5.71 -26.10
C LEU A 51 -4.87 6.72 -26.48
N GLN A 52 -5.06 7.78 -25.67
CA GLN A 52 -6.00 8.86 -25.97
C GLN A 52 -5.63 9.66 -27.22
N ASN A 53 -4.37 9.57 -27.65
CA ASN A 53 -3.88 10.16 -28.89
C ASN A 53 -3.85 9.14 -30.05
N TRP A 54 -4.53 7.98 -29.92
CA TRP A 54 -4.61 6.94 -30.95
C TRP A 54 -3.25 6.33 -31.33
N HIS A 55 -2.29 6.37 -30.42
CA HIS A 55 -0.97 5.78 -30.61
C HIS A 55 -0.83 4.44 -29.87
N VAL A 56 0.11 3.60 -30.32
CA VAL A 56 0.46 2.32 -29.69
C VAL A 56 1.76 2.47 -28.91
N LEU A 57 1.85 1.78 -27.78
CA LEU A 57 2.95 1.88 -26.83
C LEU A 57 4.12 0.99 -27.24
N SER A 58 5.35 1.50 -27.16
CA SER A 58 6.58 0.77 -27.49
C SER A 58 7.43 0.40 -26.27
N ASN A 59 7.10 0.92 -25.09
CA ASN A 59 7.89 0.77 -23.88
C ASN A 59 7.05 0.75 -22.60
N ASN A 60 7.71 0.43 -21.48
CA ASN A 60 7.15 0.53 -20.15
C ASN A 60 7.65 1.82 -19.47
N PRO A 61 6.76 2.70 -18.99
CA PRO A 61 7.15 4.02 -18.48
C PRO A 61 7.72 3.99 -17.06
N MET A 62 7.59 2.87 -16.34
CA MET A 62 8.09 2.73 -14.99
C MET A 62 8.58 1.31 -14.70
N SER A 63 9.81 1.18 -14.22
CA SER A 63 10.41 -0.10 -13.87
C SER A 63 10.02 -0.54 -12.45
N VAL A 64 10.13 -1.85 -12.19
CA VAL A 64 9.94 -2.41 -10.84
C VAL A 64 10.97 -1.86 -9.84
N ASN A 65 12.19 -1.56 -10.31
CA ASN A 65 13.24 -0.97 -9.49
C ASN A 65 12.85 0.43 -9.00
N GLN A 66 12.22 1.26 -9.84
CA GLN A 66 11.73 2.57 -9.39
C GLN A 66 10.70 2.44 -8.26
N ALA A 67 9.77 1.49 -8.37
CA ALA A 67 8.80 1.22 -7.30
C ALA A 67 9.48 0.72 -6.02
N PHE A 68 10.48 -0.15 -6.14
CA PHE A 68 11.28 -0.64 -5.01
C PHE A 68 12.03 0.49 -4.30
N MET A 69 12.65 1.40 -5.06
CA MET A 69 13.38 2.56 -4.51
C MET A 69 12.45 3.52 -3.75
N LEU A 70 11.24 3.77 -4.30
CA LEU A 70 10.21 4.57 -3.64
C LEU A 70 9.75 3.98 -2.30
N ALA A 71 9.75 2.66 -2.19
CA ALA A 71 9.36 1.92 -0.99
C ALA A 71 10.52 1.72 0.02
N THR A 72 11.75 2.06 -0.33
CA THR A 72 12.96 1.82 0.47
C THR A 72 13.82 3.07 0.60
N ARG A 73 14.84 3.22 -0.24
CA ARG A 73 15.86 4.29 -0.17
C ARG A 73 15.24 5.68 -0.14
N ASN A 74 14.21 5.93 -0.95
CA ASN A 74 13.61 7.27 -1.00
C ASN A 74 12.89 7.62 0.30
N GLY A 75 12.34 6.64 1.01
CA GLY A 75 11.80 6.85 2.36
C GLY A 75 12.89 7.29 3.34
N GLY A 76 14.07 6.66 3.29
CA GLY A 76 15.24 7.09 4.06
C GLY A 76 15.67 8.53 3.73
N LEU A 77 15.72 8.87 2.44
CA LEU A 77 16.05 10.23 1.99
C LEU A 77 15.02 11.26 2.43
N ALA A 78 13.73 10.95 2.38
CA ALA A 78 12.66 11.82 2.86
C ALA A 78 12.80 12.12 4.36
N LEU A 79 13.31 11.17 5.14
CA LEU A 79 13.63 11.32 6.56
C LEU A 79 15.01 11.95 6.82
N ARG A 80 15.73 12.40 5.77
CA ARG A 80 17.10 12.91 5.86
C ARG A 80 18.08 11.91 6.48
N ARG A 81 17.87 10.62 6.22
CA ARG A 81 18.66 9.49 6.72
C ARG A 81 19.14 8.63 5.54
N PRO A 82 20.23 9.04 4.88
CA PRO A 82 20.74 8.33 3.68
C PRO A 82 21.30 6.94 3.99
N ASP A 83 21.47 6.61 5.27
CA ASP A 83 21.86 5.29 5.77
C ASP A 83 20.68 4.31 5.90
N LEU A 84 19.45 4.73 5.64
CA LEU A 84 18.25 3.88 5.67
C LEU A 84 17.79 3.47 4.27
N GLY A 85 17.14 2.30 4.18
CA GLY A 85 16.59 1.78 2.91
C GLY A 85 17.65 1.33 1.91
N VAL A 86 18.90 1.13 2.37
CA VAL A 86 20.05 0.71 1.57
C VAL A 86 20.82 -0.39 2.29
N ILE A 87 21.39 -1.32 1.53
CA ILE A 87 22.34 -2.32 2.04
C ILE A 87 23.74 -1.85 1.67
N ALA A 88 24.44 -1.23 2.62
CA ALA A 88 25.78 -0.69 2.44
C ALA A 88 26.57 -0.72 3.76
N LYS A 89 27.90 -0.73 3.67
CA LYS A 89 28.76 -0.62 4.87
C LYS A 89 28.46 0.71 5.59
N GLY A 90 28.24 0.64 6.90
CA GLY A 90 27.91 1.80 7.74
C GLY A 90 26.42 2.19 7.75
N ALA A 91 25.59 1.56 6.91
CA ALA A 91 24.14 1.68 6.98
C ALA A 91 23.55 0.91 8.17
N LYS A 92 22.34 1.27 8.59
CA LYS A 92 21.61 0.50 9.61
C LYS A 92 21.23 -0.88 9.06
N ALA A 93 21.34 -1.90 9.91
CA ALA A 93 21.01 -3.28 9.56
C ALA A 93 19.48 -3.54 9.62
N ASP A 94 18.73 -2.75 8.85
CA ASP A 94 17.28 -2.88 8.68
C ASP A 94 17.01 -3.74 7.43
N ILE A 95 16.67 -5.01 7.64
CA ILE A 95 16.67 -6.03 6.58
C ILE A 95 15.33 -6.76 6.59
N VAL A 96 14.72 -6.90 5.41
CA VAL A 96 13.56 -7.75 5.18
C VAL A 96 13.99 -8.94 4.32
N VAL A 97 13.75 -10.16 4.80
CA VAL A 97 14.06 -11.40 4.07
C VAL A 97 12.77 -12.05 3.63
N TRP A 98 12.65 -12.29 2.34
CA TRP A 98 11.53 -12.97 1.71
C TRP A 98 11.84 -14.47 1.54
N ASP A 99 10.82 -15.32 1.66
CA ASP A 99 10.93 -16.73 1.27
C ASP A 99 10.82 -16.84 -0.25
N GLY A 100 11.96 -16.97 -0.92
CA GLY A 100 12.02 -17.14 -2.38
C GLY A 100 11.44 -18.46 -2.89
N MET A 101 11.12 -19.40 -2.01
CA MET A 101 10.56 -20.71 -2.38
C MET A 101 9.04 -20.78 -2.22
N SER A 102 8.37 -19.69 -1.80
CA SER A 102 6.92 -19.68 -1.76
C SER A 102 6.33 -19.69 -3.18
N PRO A 103 5.13 -20.27 -3.41
CA PRO A 103 4.59 -20.46 -4.77
C PRO A 103 4.55 -19.20 -5.64
N GLY A 104 4.30 -18.03 -5.06
CA GLY A 104 4.29 -16.76 -5.80
C GLY A 104 5.68 -16.23 -6.16
N MET A 105 6.72 -16.67 -5.45
CA MET A 105 8.10 -16.19 -5.60
C MET A 105 8.95 -17.07 -6.52
N LEU A 106 8.42 -18.21 -7.00
CA LEU A 106 9.13 -19.12 -7.90
C LEU A 106 9.17 -18.60 -9.35
N GLY A 107 10.29 -18.84 -10.05
CA GLY A 107 10.39 -18.67 -11.51
C GLY A 107 10.80 -17.28 -12.01
N TRP A 108 11.37 -16.42 -11.15
CA TRP A 108 11.79 -15.06 -11.51
C TRP A 108 13.31 -14.92 -11.48
N ASP A 109 13.89 -14.43 -12.57
CA ASP A 109 15.33 -14.11 -12.66
C ASP A 109 15.67 -12.78 -11.96
N ASP A 110 14.76 -11.79 -12.04
CA ASP A 110 14.87 -10.53 -11.32
C ASP A 110 14.20 -10.65 -9.93
N PRO A 111 14.97 -10.65 -8.83
CA PRO A 111 14.41 -10.74 -7.48
C PRO A 111 13.61 -9.51 -7.06
N VAL A 112 13.90 -8.32 -7.62
CA VAL A 112 13.13 -7.10 -7.35
C VAL A 112 11.77 -7.20 -8.04
N ALA A 113 11.72 -7.74 -9.26
CA ALA A 113 10.46 -8.04 -9.92
C ALA A 113 9.64 -9.05 -9.11
N ALA A 114 10.25 -10.13 -8.62
CA ALA A 114 9.59 -11.11 -7.76
C ALA A 114 8.95 -10.44 -6.54
N VAL A 115 9.70 -9.61 -5.81
CA VAL A 115 9.20 -8.88 -4.64
C VAL A 115 8.09 -7.91 -5.01
N ILE A 116 8.30 -7.01 -5.99
CA ILE A 116 7.33 -5.95 -6.27
C ILE A 116 6.07 -6.49 -6.92
N LEU A 117 6.16 -7.43 -7.85
CA LEU A 117 5.01 -7.88 -8.64
C LEU A 117 4.31 -9.11 -8.05
N HIS A 118 5.03 -10.01 -7.37
CA HIS A 118 4.49 -11.35 -7.09
C HIS A 118 4.42 -11.73 -5.61
N SER A 119 5.14 -11.04 -4.74
CA SER A 119 5.15 -11.38 -3.31
C SER A 119 3.85 -10.98 -2.59
N ASN A 120 3.64 -11.56 -1.41
CA ASN A 120 2.63 -11.19 -0.44
C ASN A 120 3.24 -11.06 0.96
N VAL A 121 2.59 -10.34 1.88
CA VAL A 121 3.11 -10.11 3.25
C VAL A 121 3.42 -11.39 4.04
N GLY A 122 2.79 -12.52 3.70
CA GLY A 122 3.07 -13.84 4.28
C GLY A 122 4.38 -14.46 3.80
N ASP A 123 4.93 -14.01 2.67
CA ASP A 123 6.23 -14.44 2.15
C ASP A 123 7.40 -13.84 2.93
N ILE A 124 7.19 -12.78 3.72
CA ILE A 124 8.24 -12.19 4.56
C ILE A 124 8.61 -13.21 5.65
N LYS A 125 9.79 -13.81 5.53
CA LYS A 125 10.29 -14.84 6.45
C LYS A 125 10.94 -14.22 7.69
N HIS A 126 11.81 -13.23 7.49
CA HIS A 126 12.50 -12.54 8.58
C HIS A 126 12.44 -11.03 8.42
N VAL A 127 12.48 -10.32 9.54
CA VAL A 127 12.67 -8.86 9.59
C VAL A 127 13.65 -8.56 10.71
N LEU A 128 14.69 -7.80 10.37
CA LEU A 128 15.67 -7.26 11.29
C LEU A 128 15.53 -5.75 11.33
N VAL A 129 15.61 -5.17 12.52
CA VAL A 129 15.70 -3.73 12.75
C VAL A 129 16.93 -3.48 13.61
N ASP A 130 17.85 -2.66 13.12
CA ASP A 130 19.16 -2.40 13.72
C ASP A 130 19.91 -3.71 14.06
N GLY A 131 19.83 -4.70 13.14
CA GLY A 131 20.47 -6.00 13.27
C GLY A 131 19.78 -6.98 14.23
N LYS A 132 18.64 -6.61 14.84
CA LYS A 132 17.89 -7.46 15.77
C LYS A 132 16.63 -8.01 15.11
N PHE A 133 16.39 -9.31 15.25
CA PHE A 133 15.16 -9.92 14.74
C PHE A 133 13.93 -9.35 15.47
N VAL A 134 13.04 -8.73 14.70
CA VAL A 134 11.67 -8.37 15.13
C VAL A 134 10.64 -9.35 14.58
N LYS A 135 11.01 -10.08 13.52
CA LYS A 135 10.31 -11.25 12.99
C LYS A 135 11.32 -12.31 12.57
N GLN A 136 11.15 -13.54 13.04
CA GLN A 136 12.01 -14.67 12.72
C GLN A 136 11.17 -15.90 12.41
N ASP A 137 11.50 -16.59 11.31
CA ASP A 137 10.79 -17.79 10.84
C ASP A 137 9.27 -17.60 10.82
N ARG A 138 8.85 -16.48 10.22
CA ARG A 138 7.46 -16.03 10.08
C ARG A 138 6.73 -15.67 11.38
N LYS A 139 7.42 -15.67 12.53
CA LYS A 139 6.85 -15.32 13.84
C LYS A 139 7.41 -13.99 14.34
N LEU A 140 6.57 -13.17 14.97
CA LEU A 140 7.04 -11.98 15.68
C LEU A 140 7.84 -12.39 16.92
N THR A 141 8.89 -11.65 17.25
CA THR A 141 9.76 -11.95 18.42
C THR A 141 9.27 -11.30 19.71
N VAL A 142 8.12 -10.61 19.67
CA VAL A 142 7.54 -9.92 20.83
C VAL A 142 7.05 -10.90 21.90
N GLU A 143 7.41 -10.64 23.15
CA GLU A 143 6.95 -11.42 24.30
C GLU A 143 5.44 -11.27 24.53
N ASN A 144 4.82 -12.31 25.09
CA ASN A 144 3.41 -12.29 25.48
C ASN A 144 2.44 -11.92 24.33
N TYR A 145 2.80 -12.23 23.08
CA TYR A 145 2.04 -11.86 21.89
C TYR A 145 0.56 -12.24 21.98
N SER A 146 0.25 -13.45 22.46
CA SER A 146 -1.13 -13.91 22.65
C SER A 146 -1.94 -13.00 23.59
N SER A 147 -1.33 -12.52 24.67
CA SER A 147 -1.98 -11.57 25.60
C SER A 147 -2.22 -10.21 24.95
N ILE A 148 -1.26 -9.73 24.16
CA ILE A 148 -1.42 -8.49 23.37
C ILE A 148 -2.58 -8.63 22.38
N GLN A 149 -2.67 -9.77 21.67
CA GLN A 149 -3.78 -10.05 20.76
C GLN A 149 -5.13 -10.04 21.47
N GLN A 150 -5.24 -10.72 22.62
CA GLN A 150 -6.50 -10.74 23.38
C GLN A 150 -6.91 -9.35 23.84
N ARG A 151 -5.96 -8.57 24.39
CA ARG A 151 -6.22 -7.18 24.81
C ARG A 151 -6.65 -6.30 23.63
N PHE A 152 -5.98 -6.44 22.48
CA PHE A 152 -6.36 -5.72 21.26
C PHE A 152 -7.79 -6.05 20.84
N LEU A 153 -8.17 -7.32 20.79
CA LEU A 153 -9.51 -7.75 20.40
C LEU A 153 -10.60 -7.24 21.36
N VAL A 154 -10.33 -7.25 22.67
CA VAL A 154 -11.26 -6.68 23.67
C VAL A 154 -11.48 -5.19 23.41
N THR A 155 -10.40 -4.42 23.24
CA THR A 155 -10.49 -2.98 22.97
C THR A 155 -11.17 -2.69 21.63
N ALA A 156 -10.82 -3.43 20.57
CA ALA A 156 -11.41 -3.29 19.25
C ALA A 156 -12.93 -3.47 19.30
N ARG A 157 -13.44 -4.50 19.99
CA ARG A 157 -14.88 -4.72 20.16
C ARG A 157 -15.56 -3.58 20.89
N LYS A 158 -14.95 -3.04 21.96
CA LYS A 158 -15.48 -1.89 22.71
C LYS A 158 -15.60 -0.66 21.82
N VAL A 159 -14.54 -0.32 21.09
CA VAL A 159 -14.51 0.83 20.17
C VAL A 159 -15.54 0.65 19.06
N GLN A 160 -15.59 -0.52 18.42
CA GLN A 160 -16.57 -0.81 17.37
C GLN A 160 -18.01 -0.74 17.88
N ALA A 161 -18.30 -1.28 19.06
CA ALA A 161 -19.63 -1.21 19.65
C ALA A 161 -20.07 0.22 19.91
N GLU A 162 -19.15 1.09 20.34
CA GLU A 162 -19.45 2.51 20.55
C GLU A 162 -19.69 3.25 19.23
N TRP A 163 -18.84 3.05 18.22
CA TRP A 163 -19.02 3.69 16.90
C TRP A 163 -20.28 3.23 16.18
N LYS A 164 -20.68 1.96 16.32
CA LYS A 164 -21.93 1.44 15.72
C LYS A 164 -23.20 2.07 16.28
N LYS A 165 -23.16 2.66 17.48
CA LYS A 165 -24.33 3.39 18.04
C LYS A 165 -24.54 4.74 17.39
N ARG A 166 -23.52 5.27 16.70
CA ARG A 166 -23.56 6.60 16.11
C ARG A 166 -24.08 6.48 14.67
N PRO A 167 -25.08 7.28 14.28
CA PRO A 167 -25.48 7.33 12.88
C PRO A 167 -24.30 7.85 12.04
N TYR A 168 -24.20 7.36 10.79
CA TYR A 168 -23.22 7.89 9.85
C TYR A 168 -23.47 9.39 9.61
N PRO A 169 -22.41 10.21 9.49
CA PRO A 169 -22.56 11.62 9.18
C PRO A 169 -23.18 11.78 7.79
N VAL A 170 -24.15 12.69 7.68
CA VAL A 170 -24.74 13.09 6.39
C VAL A 170 -23.98 14.32 5.90
N LEU A 171 -23.17 14.14 4.85
CA LEU A 171 -22.35 15.19 4.26
C LEU A 171 -23.13 15.85 3.12
N LYS A 172 -23.62 17.08 3.33
CA LYS A 172 -24.36 17.87 2.34
C LYS A 172 -23.91 19.33 2.37
N GLY A 173 -24.13 20.04 1.28
CA GLY A 173 -23.78 21.46 1.17
C GLY A 173 -22.27 21.64 0.97
N LYS A 174 -21.69 22.63 1.66
CA LYS A 174 -20.27 22.98 1.54
C LYS A 174 -19.39 22.18 2.51
N TYR A 175 -18.18 21.87 2.08
CA TYR A 175 -17.13 21.30 2.92
C TYR A 175 -16.76 22.28 4.03
N SER A 176 -16.56 21.83 5.26
CA SER A 176 -16.39 22.75 6.40
C SER A 176 -15.10 23.58 6.35
N LEU A 177 -14.09 23.12 5.60
CA LEU A 177 -12.78 23.78 5.50
C LEU A 177 -12.59 24.54 4.17
N SER A 178 -13.58 24.56 3.28
CA SER A 178 -13.48 25.23 1.96
C SER A 178 -14.85 25.49 1.34
N ASP A 179 -14.96 26.39 0.36
CA ASP A 179 -16.23 26.65 -0.33
C ASP A 179 -16.70 25.56 -1.33
N TYR A 180 -15.94 24.47 -1.48
CA TYR A 180 -16.32 23.34 -2.34
C TYR A 180 -17.52 22.56 -1.78
N ARG A 181 -18.29 21.92 -2.67
CA ARG A 181 -19.49 21.15 -2.31
C ARG A 181 -19.18 19.67 -2.12
N TYR A 182 -19.91 19.03 -1.21
CA TYR A 182 -19.99 17.58 -1.18
C TYR A 182 -20.75 17.08 -2.41
N GLU A 183 -20.16 16.13 -3.13
CA GLU A 183 -20.72 15.49 -4.31
C GLU A 183 -20.67 13.98 -4.17
N THR A 184 -21.64 13.29 -4.74
CA THR A 184 -21.67 11.83 -4.81
C THR A 184 -20.91 11.36 -6.04
N VAL A 185 -20.03 10.38 -5.87
CA VAL A 185 -19.39 9.69 -7.01
C VAL A 185 -20.35 8.67 -7.63
N PRO A 186 -20.30 8.41 -8.95
CA PRO A 186 -21.04 7.32 -9.57
C PRO A 186 -20.69 5.96 -8.93
N TYR A 187 -21.69 5.11 -8.72
CA TYR A 187 -21.48 3.75 -8.23
C TYR A 187 -21.00 2.82 -9.34
N ALA A 188 -20.11 1.90 -9.00
CA ALA A 188 -19.80 0.74 -9.81
C ALA A 188 -20.45 -0.49 -9.16
N ASP A 189 -21.04 -1.38 -9.96
CA ASP A 189 -21.65 -2.62 -9.50
C ASP A 189 -21.08 -3.80 -10.32
N THR A 190 -20.85 -4.92 -9.66
CA THR A 190 -20.41 -6.17 -10.29
C THR A 190 -21.59 -7.01 -10.78
N VAL A 191 -22.82 -6.58 -10.51
CA VAL A 191 -24.06 -7.21 -10.95
C VAL A 191 -24.81 -6.27 -11.90
N ARG A 192 -25.49 -6.84 -12.90
CA ARG A 192 -26.35 -6.08 -13.81
C ARG A 192 -27.49 -5.38 -13.06
N GLY A 193 -27.78 -4.13 -13.42
CA GLY A 193 -28.93 -3.34 -12.95
C GLY A 193 -28.51 -2.06 -12.21
N ASP A 194 -29.49 -1.37 -11.62
CA ASP A 194 -29.29 -0.04 -10.99
C ASP A 194 -28.92 -0.14 -9.50
N GLY A 195 -28.10 -1.13 -9.14
CA GLY A 195 -27.57 -1.28 -7.79
C GLY A 195 -26.44 -0.31 -7.47
N ASN A 196 -26.05 -0.30 -6.19
CA ASN A 196 -24.89 0.46 -5.71
C ASN A 196 -23.74 -0.46 -5.23
N GLY A 197 -23.82 -1.77 -5.45
CA GLY A 197 -22.83 -2.75 -4.99
C GLY A 197 -22.83 -3.10 -3.48
N TYR A 198 -23.53 -2.36 -2.62
CA TYR A 198 -23.58 -2.60 -1.16
C TYR A 198 -24.71 -3.56 -0.77
N ARG A 199 -24.67 -4.78 -1.29
CA ARG A 199 -25.69 -5.83 -1.06
C ARG A 199 -25.20 -6.90 -0.08
N ASN A 200 -26.08 -7.81 0.31
CA ASN A 200 -25.71 -8.99 1.10
C ASN A 200 -24.71 -9.85 0.32
N GLN A 201 -23.70 -10.37 1.03
CA GLN A 201 -22.76 -11.33 0.45
C GLN A 201 -23.48 -12.65 0.16
N TYR A 202 -23.08 -13.32 -0.93
CA TYR A 202 -23.60 -14.63 -1.33
C TYR A 202 -22.83 -15.80 -0.67
N LEU A 203 -22.26 -15.56 0.52
CA LEU A 203 -21.45 -16.52 1.28
C LEU A 203 -22.03 -16.70 2.69
#